data_AF-A0A8H4ZIB1-F1
#
_entry.id   AF-A0A8H4ZIB1-F1
#
_cell.length_a   1.000
_cell.length_b   1.000
_cell.length_c   1.000
_cell.angle_alpha   90.00
_cell.angle_beta   90.00
_cell.angle_gamma   90.00
#
_symmetry.space_group_name_H-M   'P 1'
#
loop_
_entity.id
_entity.type
_entity.pdbx_description
1 polymer ?
#
loop_
_entity_poly.entity_id
_entity_poly.type
_entity_poly.pdbx_seq_one_letter_code
_entity_poly.pdbx_strand_id
1 'polypeptide(L)'
;KTPAMSTIRENAEDSPVNTGGDARGNSSDTSSDNILLEKLGYKPVLQRSFNQFHNFATTFAALYFIGGVRVTFSTGIAAGGNLAYWTSYIVTCVFTFITAAVIAEICSSLPLAGSIYLWAAEAGGPRFGRLFGFVVAWWSTTAWTTFCAS
;
A
#
# COMPACT_ATOMS: atom_id res chain seq x y z
N LYS A 1 22.56 -31.97 16.30
CA LYS A 1 23.39 -31.11 17.17
C LYS A 1 23.78 -29.88 16.37
N THR A 2 23.06 -28.79 16.58
CA THR A 2 23.28 -27.49 15.92
C THR A 2 24.00 -26.59 16.91
N PRO A 3 25.10 -25.94 16.51
CA PRO A 3 25.40 -24.62 17.05
C PRO A 3 25.90 -23.62 16.00
N ALA A 4 25.88 -22.34 16.37
CA ALA A 4 26.48 -21.16 15.70
C ALA A 4 25.56 -20.23 14.88
N MET A 5 24.38 -19.88 15.42
CA MET A 5 23.59 -18.71 14.98
C MET A 5 23.42 -17.64 16.09
N SER A 6 24.12 -17.77 17.22
CA SER A 6 23.98 -16.87 18.37
C SER A 6 25.05 -15.77 18.48
N THR A 7 26.21 -15.92 17.85
CA THR A 7 27.35 -15.00 18.05
C THR A 7 27.29 -13.71 17.20
N ILE A 8 26.39 -13.62 16.20
CA ILE A 8 26.23 -12.41 15.38
C ILE A 8 25.22 -11.42 15.98
N ARG A 9 24.51 -11.78 17.06
CA ARG A 9 23.44 -10.95 17.65
C ARG A 9 23.91 -9.88 18.64
N GLU A 10 25.20 -9.77 18.94
CA GLU A 10 25.67 -8.95 20.08
C GLU A 10 26.34 -7.61 19.71
N ASN A 11 26.35 -7.18 18.43
CA ASN A 11 27.08 -5.96 18.02
C ASN A 11 26.28 -4.93 17.20
N ALA A 12 24.94 -4.89 17.33
CA ALA A 12 24.13 -3.95 16.53
C ALA A 12 23.16 -3.05 17.33
N GLU A 13 23.30 -2.97 18.66
CA GLU A 13 22.63 -1.95 19.46
C GLU A 13 23.65 -0.90 19.92
N ASP A 14 23.70 0.26 19.24
CA ASP A 14 23.38 1.55 19.87
C ASP A 14 23.54 2.70 18.86
N SER A 15 22.43 3.30 18.44
CA SER A 15 22.38 4.64 17.85
C SER A 15 20.97 5.19 18.02
N PRO A 16 20.73 6.13 18.94
CA PRO A 16 19.42 6.75 19.09
C PRO A 16 19.20 7.68 17.89
N VAL A 17 18.44 7.22 16.89
CA VAL A 17 17.94 8.12 15.84
C VAL A 17 16.87 9.00 16.47
N ASN A 18 17.27 10.22 16.82
CA ASN A 18 16.37 11.28 17.26
C ASN A 18 15.57 11.77 16.04
N THR A 19 14.46 11.10 15.74
CA THR A 19 13.44 11.63 14.84
C THR A 19 12.52 12.53 15.67
N GLY A 20 12.91 13.79 15.81
CA GLY A 20 12.03 14.84 16.28
C GLY A 20 10.84 14.97 15.32
N GLY A 21 9.67 14.53 15.78
CA GLY A 21 8.42 14.57 15.02
C GLY A 21 7.25 14.00 15.82
N ASP A 22 6.78 14.78 16.80
CA ASP A 22 5.45 14.73 17.42
C ASP A 22 4.83 13.35 17.71
N ALA A 23 5.40 12.68 18.71
CA ALA A 23 4.86 11.46 19.32
C ALA A 23 3.72 11.75 20.31
N ARG A 24 2.52 12.12 19.83
CA ARG A 24 1.33 12.30 20.69
C ARG A 24 0.05 11.57 20.27
N GLY A 25 0.15 10.53 19.45
CA GLY A 25 -0.94 9.57 19.25
C GLY A 25 -0.40 8.25 18.71
N ASN A 26 -1.02 7.11 19.08
CA ASN A 26 -0.83 5.75 18.54
C ASN A 26 -0.04 4.69 19.35
N SER A 27 0.20 4.85 20.65
CA SER A 27 0.71 3.73 21.46
C SER A 27 -0.30 2.56 21.57
N SER A 28 -1.60 2.84 21.59
CA SER A 28 -2.66 1.81 21.65
C SER A 28 -2.88 1.05 20.33
N ASP A 29 -2.88 1.76 19.19
CA ASP A 29 -3.08 1.14 17.87
C ASP A 29 -1.93 0.20 17.50
N THR A 30 -0.69 0.62 17.80
CA THR A 30 0.50 -0.19 17.52
C THR A 30 0.47 -1.51 18.28
N SER A 31 -0.06 -1.52 19.51
CA SER A 31 -0.21 -2.74 20.32
C SER A 31 -1.23 -3.71 19.70
N SER A 32 -2.38 -3.19 19.27
CA SER A 32 -3.45 -3.99 18.65
C SER A 32 -3.02 -4.61 17.32
N ASP A 33 -2.33 -3.85 16.46
CA ASP A 33 -1.83 -4.33 15.17
C ASP A 33 -0.74 -5.40 15.37
N ASN A 34 0.14 -5.24 16.35
CA ASN A 34 1.18 -6.22 16.68
C ASN A 34 0.58 -7.56 17.15
N ILE A 35 -0.48 -7.51 17.95
CA ILE A 35 -1.21 -8.71 18.38
C ILE A 35 -1.88 -9.41 17.19
N LEU A 36 -2.41 -8.65 16.23
CA LEU A 36 -3.03 -9.20 15.03
C LEU A 36 -1.99 -9.85 14.09
N LEU A 37 -0.81 -9.25 13.95
CA LEU A 37 0.31 -9.82 13.19
C LEU A 37 0.84 -11.12 13.82
N GLU A 38 0.93 -11.18 15.14
CA GLU A 38 1.37 -12.39 15.85
C GLU A 38 0.38 -13.54 15.65
N LYS A 39 -0.94 -13.26 15.61
CA LYS A 39 -1.98 -14.26 15.26
C LYS A 39 -1.85 -14.77 13.83
N LEU A 40 -1.38 -13.96 12.91
CA LEU A 40 -1.10 -14.33 11.52
C LEU A 40 0.26 -15.03 11.36
N GLY A 41 1.04 -15.19 12.43
CA GLY A 41 2.35 -15.83 12.42
C GLY A 41 3.50 -14.92 11.93
N TYR A 42 3.26 -13.61 11.81
CA TYR A 42 4.27 -12.63 11.40
C TYR A 42 4.88 -11.91 12.61
N LYS A 43 6.21 -11.92 12.72
CA LYS A 43 6.92 -11.11 13.71
C LYS A 43 6.99 -9.65 13.22
N PRO A 44 6.50 -8.65 13.97
CA PRO A 44 6.63 -7.25 13.59
C PRO A 44 8.11 -6.84 13.62
N VAL A 45 8.69 -6.60 12.45
CA VAL A 45 10.08 -6.13 12.28
C VAL A 45 10.16 -4.67 11.84
N LEU A 46 9.03 -4.06 11.46
CA LEU A 46 8.97 -2.70 10.94
C LEU A 46 8.45 -1.74 12.01
N GLN A 47 9.28 -0.76 12.40
CA GLN A 47 8.88 0.33 13.28
C GLN A 47 8.12 1.39 12.46
N ARG A 48 6.89 1.74 12.85
CA ARG A 48 6.06 2.71 12.14
C ARG A 48 6.59 4.13 12.39
N SER A 49 7.50 4.61 11.55
CA SER A 49 8.09 5.94 11.68
C SER A 49 7.32 7.06 10.95
N PHE A 50 6.30 6.73 10.14
CA PHE A 50 5.59 7.73 9.34
C PHE A 50 4.30 8.21 10.03
N ASN A 51 4.22 9.51 10.26
CA ASN A 51 3.00 10.20 10.67
C ASN A 51 1.94 10.15 9.54
N GLN A 52 0.64 10.25 9.87
CA GLN A 52 -0.47 10.20 8.92
C GLN A 52 -0.34 11.23 7.79
N PHE A 53 0.11 12.45 8.13
CA PHE A 53 0.38 13.48 7.14
C PHE A 53 1.48 13.08 6.16
N HIS A 54 2.53 12.43 6.64
CA HIS A 54 3.65 11.98 5.81
C HIS A 54 3.20 10.86 4.85
N ASN A 55 2.39 9.91 5.32
CA ASN A 55 1.81 8.86 4.47
C ASN A 55 0.89 9.43 3.38
N PHE A 56 0.08 10.45 3.72
CA PHE A 56 -0.75 11.16 2.75
C PHE A 56 0.10 11.89 1.70
N ALA A 57 1.11 12.65 2.14
CA ALA A 57 2.00 13.40 1.24
C ALA A 57 2.75 12.48 0.27
N THR A 58 3.28 11.35 0.74
CA THR A 58 3.95 10.35 -0.12
C THR A 58 3.01 9.76 -1.16
N THR A 59 1.77 9.46 -0.78
CA THR A 59 0.77 8.94 -1.74
C THR A 59 0.39 9.99 -2.77
N PHE A 60 0.18 11.24 -2.34
CA PHE A 60 -0.10 12.35 -3.25
C PHE A 60 1.06 12.63 -4.20
N ALA A 61 2.31 12.52 -3.73
CA ALA A 61 3.50 12.67 -4.57
C ALA A 61 3.66 11.52 -5.57
N ALA A 62 3.35 10.28 -5.16
CA ALA A 62 3.38 9.11 -6.04
C ALA A 62 2.27 9.16 -7.12
N LEU A 63 1.13 9.78 -6.82
CA LEU A 63 0.07 10.04 -7.79
C LEU A 63 0.45 11.24 -8.66
N TYR A 64 0.74 11.00 -9.95
CA TYR A 64 1.00 12.08 -10.91
C TYR A 64 -0.29 12.83 -11.29
N PHE A 65 -0.84 13.57 -10.33
CA PHE A 65 -2.13 14.25 -10.47
C PHE A 65 -2.07 15.37 -11.51
N ILE A 66 -1.03 16.20 -11.48
CA ILE A 66 -0.97 17.42 -12.29
C ILE A 66 -0.99 17.15 -13.80
N GLY A 67 -0.18 16.20 -14.29
CA GLY A 67 -0.20 15.87 -15.71
C GLY A 67 -1.29 14.88 -16.08
N GLY A 68 -1.71 14.01 -15.15
CA GLY A 68 -2.88 13.16 -15.35
C GLY A 68 -4.12 14.01 -15.66
N VAL A 69 -4.39 15.06 -14.88
CA VAL A 69 -5.51 15.98 -15.11
C VAL A 69 -5.34 16.73 -16.43
N ARG A 70 -4.14 17.24 -16.74
CA ARG A 70 -3.90 17.94 -18.02
C ARG A 70 -4.23 17.07 -19.22
N VAL A 71 -3.70 15.84 -19.24
CA VAL A 71 -3.93 14.91 -20.36
C VAL A 71 -5.40 14.53 -20.45
N THR A 72 -6.01 14.17 -19.32
CA THR A 72 -7.41 13.72 -19.25
C THR A 72 -8.39 14.82 -19.65
N PHE A 73 -8.13 16.08 -19.28
CA PHE A 73 -8.96 17.20 -19.68
C PHE A 73 -8.84 17.49 -21.19
N SER A 74 -7.61 17.44 -21.72
CA SER A 74 -7.35 17.65 -23.15
C SER A 74 -7.99 16.56 -24.02
N THR A 75 -7.83 15.29 -23.66
CA THR A 75 -8.39 14.16 -24.42
C THR A 75 -9.88 13.97 -24.16
N GLY A 76 -10.34 14.20 -22.93
CA GLY A 76 -11.73 14.03 -22.53
C GLY A 76 -12.67 15.04 -23.19
N ILE A 77 -12.27 16.32 -23.26
CA ILE A 77 -13.05 17.33 -23.98
C ILE A 77 -13.04 17.05 -25.48
N ALA A 78 -11.89 16.66 -26.04
CA ALA A 78 -11.78 16.34 -27.47
C ALA A 78 -12.64 15.13 -27.87
N ALA A 79 -12.82 14.14 -26.99
CA ALA A 79 -13.54 12.90 -27.29
C ALA A 79 -15.06 13.00 -27.12
N GLY A 80 -15.56 13.72 -26.10
CA GLY A 80 -16.99 13.70 -25.74
C GLY A 80 -17.60 15.07 -25.43
N GLY A 81 -16.82 16.15 -25.52
CA GLY A 81 -17.25 17.48 -25.11
C GLY A 81 -17.36 17.66 -23.59
N ASN A 82 -17.59 18.89 -23.15
CA ASN A 82 -17.55 19.26 -21.74
C ASN A 82 -18.63 18.55 -20.91
N LEU A 83 -19.83 18.37 -21.45
CA LEU A 83 -20.95 17.75 -20.71
C LEU A 83 -20.67 16.28 -20.40
N ALA A 84 -20.19 15.51 -21.38
CA ALA A 84 -19.85 14.09 -21.19
C ALA A 84 -18.67 13.92 -20.22
N TYR A 85 -17.70 14.83 -20.25
CA TYR A 85 -16.58 14.83 -19.31
C TYR A 85 -17.07 14.94 -17.86
N TRP A 86 -17.90 15.92 -17.53
CA TRP A 86 -18.39 16.12 -16.17
C TRP A 86 -19.28 15.00 -15.67
N THR A 87 -20.16 14.44 -16.52
CA THR A 87 -21.00 13.30 -16.11
C THR A 87 -20.15 12.05 -15.87
N SER A 88 -19.18 11.75 -16.74
CA SER A 88 -18.24 10.65 -16.53
C SER A 88 -17.40 10.84 -15.27
N TYR A 89 -16.96 12.06 -14.96
CA TYR A 89 -16.16 12.37 -13.78
C TYR A 89 -16.92 12.07 -12.48
N ILE A 90 -18.18 12.50 -12.38
CA ILE A 90 -19.02 12.21 -11.19
C ILE A 90 -19.22 10.71 -11.02
N VAL A 91 -19.51 9.99 -12.12
CA VAL A 91 -19.67 8.53 -12.08
C VAL A 91 -18.38 7.86 -11.62
N THR A 92 -17.23 8.22 -12.19
CA THR A 92 -15.92 7.70 -11.78
C THR A 92 -15.61 7.97 -10.32
N CYS A 93 -15.93 9.16 -9.79
CA CYS A 93 -15.77 9.48 -8.38
C CYS A 93 -16.53 8.49 -7.48
N VAL A 94 -17.82 8.23 -7.77
CA VAL A 94 -18.65 7.32 -6.97
C VAL A 94 -18.06 5.91 -6.96
N PHE A 95 -17.70 5.35 -8.12
CA PHE A 95 -17.10 4.02 -8.20
C PHE A 95 -15.72 3.94 -7.52
N THR A 96 -14.94 5.03 -7.59
CA THR A 96 -13.62 5.11 -6.94
C THR A 96 -13.78 5.14 -5.42
N PHE A 97 -14.76 5.87 -4.87
CA PHE A 97 -15.04 5.88 -3.43
C PHE A 97 -15.49 4.50 -2.92
N ILE A 98 -16.34 3.80 -3.68
CA ILE A 98 -16.76 2.43 -3.33
C ILE A 98 -15.54 1.51 -3.28
N THR A 99 -14.67 1.58 -4.30
CA THR A 99 -13.43 0.78 -4.34
C THR A 99 -12.49 1.11 -3.17
N ALA A 100 -12.35 2.40 -2.84
CA ALA A 100 -11.54 2.84 -1.70
C ALA A 100 -12.08 2.33 -0.37
N ALA A 101 -13.40 2.30 -0.19
CA ALA A 101 -14.04 1.76 1.01
C ALA A 101 -13.74 0.26 1.19
N VAL A 102 -13.83 -0.53 0.11
CA VAL A 102 -13.48 -1.96 0.13
C VAL A 102 -12.01 -2.16 0.51
N ILE A 103 -11.10 -1.36 -0.05
CA ILE A 103 -9.68 -1.43 0.29
C ILE A 103 -9.46 -1.05 1.76
N ALA A 104 -10.19 -0.07 2.30
CA ALA A 104 -10.10 0.32 3.70
C ALA A 104 -10.53 -0.82 4.65
N GLU A 105 -11.59 -1.57 4.30
CA GLU A 105 -12.02 -2.76 5.06
C GLU A 105 -10.95 -3.87 5.07
N ILE A 106 -10.31 -4.10 3.91
CA ILE A 106 -9.22 -5.07 3.78
C ILE A 106 -8.00 -4.64 4.61
N CYS A 107 -7.59 -3.37 4.52
CA CYS A 107 -6.48 -2.80 5.29
C CYS A 107 -6.69 -2.93 6.80
N SER A 108 -7.93 -2.80 7.28
CA SER A 108 -8.26 -2.95 8.70
C SER A 108 -8.14 -4.40 9.19
N SER A 109 -8.44 -5.37 8.32
CA SER A 109 -8.39 -6.80 8.66
C SER A 109 -6.98 -7.39 8.55
N LEU A 110 -6.13 -6.82 7.69
CA LEU A 110 -4.80 -7.34 7.36
C LEU A 110 -3.77 -6.19 7.35
N PRO A 111 -3.23 -5.78 8.51
CA PRO A 111 -2.20 -4.74 8.64
C PRO A 111 -0.81 -5.28 8.27
N LEU A 112 -0.69 -5.94 7.10
CA LEU A 112 0.54 -6.56 6.62
C LEU A 112 1.41 -5.54 5.87
N ALA A 113 2.72 -5.57 6.09
CA ALA A 113 3.67 -4.73 5.35
C ALA A 113 3.97 -5.20 3.91
N GLY A 114 3.14 -6.08 3.33
CA GLY A 114 3.20 -6.47 1.94
C GLY A 114 1.88 -6.13 1.25
N SER A 115 1.94 -5.19 0.33
CA SER A 115 0.82 -4.70 -0.48
C SER A 115 0.10 -5.81 -1.26
N ILE A 116 -0.99 -5.45 -1.96
CA ILE A 116 -1.89 -6.19 -2.87
C ILE A 116 -1.59 -7.65 -3.27
N TYR A 117 -0.33 -8.04 -3.48
CA TYR A 117 0.10 -9.42 -3.73
C TYR A 117 -0.13 -10.36 -2.54
N LEU A 118 0.12 -9.90 -1.31
CA LEU A 118 -0.17 -10.72 -0.12
C LEU A 118 -1.67 -10.86 0.09
N TRP A 119 -2.44 -9.80 -0.15
CA TRP A 119 -3.90 -9.88 -0.12
C TRP A 119 -4.44 -10.82 -1.19
N ALA A 120 -3.86 -10.81 -2.39
CA ALA A 120 -4.20 -11.75 -3.45
C ALA A 120 -3.82 -13.19 -3.11
N ALA A 121 -2.69 -13.39 -2.43
CA ALA A 121 -2.27 -14.71 -1.97
C ALA A 121 -3.18 -15.25 -0.87
N GLU A 122 -3.61 -14.41 0.08
CA GLU A 122 -4.56 -14.80 1.12
C GLU A 122 -5.96 -15.09 0.55
N ALA A 123 -6.42 -14.28 -0.41
CA ALA A 123 -7.70 -14.52 -1.09
C ALA A 123 -7.72 -15.86 -1.87
N GLY A 124 -6.57 -16.33 -2.34
CA GLY A 124 -6.42 -17.59 -3.08
C GLY A 124 -6.39 -18.86 -2.22
N GLY A 125 -6.35 -18.73 -0.88
CA GLY A 125 -6.28 -19.85 0.05
C GLY A 125 -5.01 -20.73 -0.07
N PRO A 126 -4.92 -21.82 0.70
CA PRO A 126 -3.69 -22.62 0.84
C PRO A 126 -3.27 -23.37 -0.45
N ARG A 127 -4.18 -23.52 -1.42
CA ARG A 127 -3.91 -24.26 -2.66
C ARG A 127 -3.51 -23.37 -3.83
N PHE A 128 -4.08 -22.17 -3.94
CA PHE A 128 -3.86 -21.29 -5.09
C PHE A 128 -3.26 -19.93 -4.74
N GLY A 129 -3.04 -19.61 -3.46
CA GLY A 129 -2.49 -18.32 -3.03
C GLY A 129 -1.19 -17.93 -3.73
N ARG A 130 -0.26 -18.88 -3.91
CA ARG A 130 1.01 -18.61 -4.60
C ARG A 130 0.84 -18.30 -6.10
N LEU A 131 -0.19 -18.86 -6.75
CA LEU A 131 -0.51 -18.57 -8.15
C LEU A 131 -1.12 -17.18 -8.29
N PHE A 132 -2.12 -16.85 -7.46
CA PHE A 132 -2.77 -15.54 -7.49
C PHE A 132 -1.79 -14.41 -7.17
N GLY A 133 -0.94 -14.59 -6.15
CA GLY A 133 0.13 -13.63 -5.85
C GLY A 133 1.10 -13.43 -7.03
N PHE A 134 1.49 -14.51 -7.71
CA PHE A 134 2.34 -14.44 -8.91
C PHE A 134 1.66 -13.72 -10.07
N VAL A 135 0.39 -14.00 -10.35
CA VAL A 135 -0.36 -13.36 -11.44
C VAL A 135 -0.48 -11.86 -11.20
N VAL A 136 -0.78 -11.44 -9.98
CA VAL A 136 -0.87 -10.01 -9.65
C VAL A 136 0.50 -9.34 -9.78
N ALA A 137 1.58 -9.99 -9.33
CA ALA A 137 2.95 -9.50 -9.49
C ALA A 137 3.33 -9.33 -10.96
N TRP A 138 3.08 -10.35 -11.77
CA TRP A 138 3.32 -10.34 -13.21
C TRP A 138 2.55 -9.20 -13.90
N TRP A 139 1.27 -9.04 -13.57
CA TRP A 139 0.45 -7.98 -14.14
C TRP A 139 0.97 -6.59 -13.81
N SER A 140 1.37 -6.36 -12.55
CA SER A 140 1.93 -5.07 -12.14
C SER A 140 3.24 -4.77 -12.87
N THR A 141 4.18 -5.72 -12.94
CA THR A 141 5.45 -5.53 -13.66
C THR A 141 5.23 -5.20 -15.14
N THR A 142 4.28 -5.88 -15.79
CA THR A 142 3.94 -5.62 -17.20
C THR A 142 3.37 -4.21 -17.39
N ALA A 143 2.52 -3.75 -16.48
CA ALA A 143 1.94 -2.41 -16.53
C ALA A 143 3.02 -1.32 -16.40
N TRP A 144 3.93 -1.44 -15.41
CA TRP A 144 5.03 -0.50 -15.24
C TRP A 144 6.00 -0.50 -16.44
N THR A 145 6.28 -1.67 -17.01
CA THR A 145 7.13 -1.79 -18.20
C THR A 145 6.49 -1.13 -19.43
N THR A 146 5.17 -1.29 -19.61
CA THR A 146 4.42 -0.66 -20.71
C THR A 146 4.44 0.86 -20.59
N PHE A 147 4.31 1.38 -19.37
CA PHE A 147 4.38 2.82 -19.11
C PHE A 147 5.76 3.40 -19.47
N CYS A 148 6.86 2.71 -19.13
CA CYS A 148 8.21 3.13 -19.52
C CYS A 148 8.49 3.02 -21.01
N ALA A 149 7.77 2.15 -21.73
CA ALA A 149 7.95 1.92 -23.16
C ALA A 149 7.18 2.92 -24.05
N SER A 150 6.24 3.70 -23.48
CA SER A 150 5.39 4.67 -24.17
C SER A 150 5.95 6.08 -24.07
#